data_AF-A0A1Y4AN31-F1
#
_entry.id   AF-A0A1Y4AN31-F1
#
_cell.length_a   1.000
_cell.length_b   1.000
_cell.length_c   1.000
_cell.angle_alpha   90.00
_cell.angle_beta   90.00
_cell.angle_gamma   90.00
#
_symmetry.space_group_name_H-M   'P 1'
#
loop_
_entity.id
_entity.type
_entity.pdbx_description
1 polymer ?
#
loop_
_entity_poly.entity_id
_entity_poly.type
_entity_poly.pdbx_seq_one_letter_code
_entity_poly.pdbx_strand_id
1 'polypeptide(L)'
;MIELKKEMGITQIREISEHTVARIFGFIMYTRRHAYIIKALRDNDLWSELDEISGANWPIFSVKPLSEGRYELPKSNRNSSQMLVPIWKEPNENKEFLSVFSLNESKDLPCFITFIWKDNDEIEQIVWKLSNKNKEEAFNSIREVVSIISETEELILPEYKRTENVFRNVKANIEARIAKHSIIRNLKTVLRLKELFT
;
A
#
# COMPACT_ATOMS: atom_id res chain seq x y z
N MET A 1 14.23 8.74 7.26
CA MET A 1 13.94 8.69 5.81
C MET A 1 15.12 7.99 5.15
N ILE A 2 14.97 6.72 4.77
CA ILE A 2 16.06 5.92 4.19
C ILE A 2 16.02 6.13 2.67
N GLU A 3 17.08 6.71 2.09
CA GLU A 3 17.20 6.89 0.64
C GLU A 3 17.58 5.56 -0.04
N LEU A 4 16.64 5.05 -0.84
CA LEU A 4 16.66 3.78 -1.59
C LEU A 4 17.69 3.71 -2.75
N LYS A 5 18.89 4.30 -2.62
CA LYS A 5 19.81 4.50 -3.76
C LYS A 5 21.15 3.74 -3.74
N LYS A 6 21.40 2.83 -2.80
CA LYS A 6 22.56 1.93 -2.88
C LYS A 6 22.06 0.49 -2.83
N GLU A 7 21.97 -0.14 -4.00
CA GLU A 7 21.67 -1.56 -4.20
C GLU A 7 20.51 -2.08 -3.36
N MET A 8 19.28 -1.72 -3.77
CA MET A 8 18.00 -2.15 -3.22
C MET A 8 18.05 -2.50 -1.73
N GLY A 9 17.59 -1.57 -0.86
CA GLY A 9 17.50 -1.76 0.59
C GLY A 9 16.77 -3.04 1.08
N ILE A 10 16.36 -3.95 0.18
CA ILE A 10 16.01 -5.34 0.40
C ILE A 10 16.99 -6.07 1.32
N THR A 11 18.31 -5.94 1.15
CA THR A 11 19.26 -6.65 2.04
C THR A 11 19.19 -6.12 3.48
N GLN A 12 19.01 -4.80 3.63
CA GLN A 12 18.79 -4.18 4.95
C GLN A 12 17.41 -4.50 5.51
N ILE A 13 16.37 -4.56 4.67
CA ILE A 13 15.02 -4.99 5.07
C ILE A 13 15.05 -6.47 5.50
N ARG A 14 15.84 -7.32 4.82
CA ARG A 14 16.06 -8.72 5.18
C ARG A 14 16.76 -8.82 6.53
N GLU A 15 17.80 -8.04 6.77
CA GLU A 15 18.50 -8.00 8.06
C GLU A 15 17.55 -7.54 9.19
N ILE A 16 16.74 -6.51 8.96
CA ILE A 16 15.68 -6.09 9.89
C ILE A 16 14.67 -7.23 10.11
N SER A 17 14.37 -8.03 9.09
CA SER A 17 13.42 -9.14 9.21
C SER A 17 13.86 -10.30 10.08
N GLU A 18 15.17 -10.47 10.27
CA GLU A 18 15.69 -11.48 11.18
C GLU A 18 15.54 -11.06 12.64
N HIS A 19 15.43 -9.75 12.89
CA HIS A 19 15.33 -9.15 14.22
C HIS A 19 13.89 -8.84 14.67
N THR A 20 12.91 -8.83 13.77
CA THR A 20 11.49 -8.58 14.14
C THR A 20 10.79 -9.85 14.65
N VAL A 21 9.81 -9.64 15.52
CA VAL A 21 9.02 -10.74 16.13
C VAL A 21 8.11 -11.37 15.08
N ALA A 22 7.42 -10.54 14.30
CA ALA A 22 6.69 -10.96 13.12
C ALA A 22 7.54 -10.70 11.86
N ARG A 23 7.54 -11.63 10.91
CA ARG A 23 8.18 -11.48 9.59
C ARG A 23 7.34 -10.60 8.63
N ILE A 24 6.59 -9.64 9.17
CA ILE A 24 5.65 -8.79 8.43
C ILE A 24 6.22 -7.38 8.32
N PHE A 25 6.11 -6.78 7.14
CA PHE A 25 6.53 -5.41 6.88
C PHE A 25 5.42 -4.61 6.23
N GLY A 26 5.23 -3.37 6.68
CA GLY A 26 4.31 -2.41 6.06
C GLY A 26 5.03 -1.35 5.26
N PHE A 27 4.53 -1.05 4.07
CA PHE A 27 5.06 -0.01 3.19
C PHE A 27 3.93 0.92 2.75
N ILE A 28 3.99 2.18 3.18
CA ILE A 28 3.09 3.23 2.74
C ILE A 28 3.68 3.88 1.50
N MET A 29 3.11 3.59 0.34
CA MET A 29 3.58 4.09 -0.95
C MET A 29 2.70 5.24 -1.45
N TYR A 30 3.33 6.36 -1.77
CA TYR A 30 2.62 7.58 -2.21
C TYR A 30 3.46 8.43 -3.17
N THR A 31 2.79 9.26 -3.97
CA THR A 31 3.42 10.25 -4.87
C THR A 31 3.21 11.66 -4.31
N ARG A 32 3.84 12.68 -4.92
CA ARG A 32 3.64 14.08 -4.52
C ARG A 32 2.20 14.59 -4.73
N ARG A 33 1.40 13.90 -5.56
CA ARG A 33 -0.01 14.21 -5.77
C ARG A 33 -0.85 13.93 -4.52
N HIS A 34 -0.36 13.10 -3.60
CA HIS A 34 -1.09 12.69 -2.40
C HIS A 34 -0.75 13.59 -1.21
N ALA A 35 -1.15 14.87 -1.31
CA ALA A 35 -0.82 15.89 -0.32
C ALA A 35 -1.32 15.57 1.10
N TYR A 36 -2.48 14.92 1.24
CA TYR A 36 -3.06 14.60 2.55
C TYR A 36 -2.34 13.43 3.20
N ILE A 37 -1.94 12.40 2.44
CA ILE A 37 -1.05 11.34 2.92
C ILE A 37 0.27 11.95 3.39
N ILE A 38 0.90 12.82 2.61
CA ILE A 38 2.16 13.48 3.00
C ILE A 38 1.99 14.27 4.30
N LYS A 39 0.90 15.03 4.43
CA LYS A 39 0.61 15.79 5.65
C LYS A 39 0.36 14.90 6.85
N ALA A 40 -0.30 13.76 6.68
CA ALA A 40 -0.52 12.80 7.75
C ALA A 40 0.79 12.15 8.21
N LEU A 41 1.64 11.74 7.26
CA LEU A 41 2.92 11.07 7.56
C LEU A 41 4.02 12.01 8.10
N ARG A 42 3.91 13.32 7.86
CA ARG A 42 4.84 14.32 8.41
C ARG A 42 4.46 14.80 9.81
N ASP A 43 3.22 14.55 10.20
CA ASP A 43 2.73 14.90 11.52
C ASP A 43 3.26 13.88 12.51
N ASN A 44 4.09 14.35 13.46
CA ASN A 44 4.79 13.46 14.37
C ASN A 44 3.82 12.77 15.34
N ASP A 45 2.74 13.45 15.73
CA ASP A 45 1.75 12.89 16.64
C ASP A 45 0.99 11.74 15.97
N LEU A 46 0.63 11.91 14.69
CA LEU A 46 0.00 10.86 13.90
C LEU A 46 0.93 9.70 13.61
N TRP A 47 2.22 9.96 13.37
CA TRP A 47 3.21 8.90 13.20
C TRP A 47 3.44 8.12 14.49
N SER A 48 3.51 8.82 15.63
CA SER A 48 3.62 8.19 16.96
C SER A 48 2.41 7.31 17.28
N GLU A 49 1.21 7.72 16.88
CA GLU A 49 0.01 6.88 17.04
C GLU A 49 0.11 5.59 16.22
N LEU A 50 0.62 5.65 14.98
CA LEU A 50 0.84 4.44 14.18
C LEU A 50 1.91 3.54 14.78
N ASP A 51 3.00 4.12 15.31
CA ASP A 51 4.09 3.41 15.96
C ASP A 51 3.61 2.70 17.25
N GLU A 52 2.74 3.35 18.02
CA GLU A 52 2.11 2.75 19.20
C GLU A 52 1.19 1.58 18.83
N ILE A 53 0.44 1.68 17.73
CA ILE A 53 -0.42 0.59 17.26
C ILE A 53 0.41 -0.58 16.70
N SER A 54 1.49 -0.32 15.94
CA SER A 54 2.34 -1.40 15.41
C SER A 54 3.23 -2.02 16.49
N GLY A 55 3.63 -1.23 17.47
CA GLY A 55 4.56 -1.61 18.53
C GLY A 55 5.90 -2.11 17.99
N ALA A 56 6.59 -2.91 18.80
CA ALA A 56 7.86 -3.54 18.43
C ALA A 56 7.69 -4.82 17.58
N ASN A 57 6.45 -5.18 17.21
CA ASN A 57 6.15 -6.47 16.61
C ASN A 57 6.45 -6.49 15.11
N TRP A 58 6.16 -5.39 14.41
CA TRP A 58 6.36 -5.26 12.98
C TRP A 58 6.60 -3.79 12.56
N PRO A 59 7.54 -3.52 11.64
CA PRO A 59 7.89 -2.15 11.26
C PRO A 59 7.05 -1.61 10.09
N ILE A 60 6.82 -0.30 10.10
CA ILE A 60 6.16 0.46 9.04
C ILE A 60 7.15 1.42 8.39
N PHE A 61 7.22 1.40 7.06
CA PHE A 61 8.05 2.28 6.26
C PHE A 61 7.20 3.16 5.37
N SER A 62 7.60 4.41 5.20
CA SER A 62 7.01 5.32 4.22
C SER A 62 7.94 5.46 3.02
N VAL A 63 7.41 5.22 1.81
CA VAL A 63 8.21 5.19 0.59
C VAL A 63 7.59 6.03 -0.52
N LYS A 64 8.47 6.76 -1.19
CA LYS A 64 8.14 7.67 -2.28
C LYS A 64 8.90 7.21 -3.54
N PRO A 65 8.26 7.16 -4.71
CA PRO A 65 8.96 6.87 -5.95
C PRO A 65 9.97 7.97 -6.27
N LEU A 66 11.04 7.59 -6.97
CA LEU A 66 12.16 8.47 -7.31
C LEU A 66 11.71 9.60 -8.25
N SER A 67 10.85 9.26 -9.22
CA SER A 67 10.33 10.18 -10.23
C SER A 67 8.81 10.11 -10.37
N GLU A 68 8.18 11.18 -10.87
CA GLU A 68 6.74 11.22 -11.06
C GLU A 68 6.35 10.78 -12.47
N GLY A 69 5.38 9.87 -12.57
CA GLY A 69 4.70 9.59 -13.83
C GLY A 69 3.83 10.76 -14.28
N ARG A 70 3.65 10.84 -15.61
CA ARG A 70 2.86 11.90 -16.24
C ARG A 70 2.00 11.33 -17.35
N TYR A 71 0.82 11.93 -17.53
CA TYR A 71 0.02 11.67 -18.71
C TYR A 71 0.66 12.40 -19.89
N GLU A 72 0.99 11.67 -20.94
CA GLU A 72 1.40 12.22 -22.23
C GLU A 72 0.37 11.85 -23.28
N LEU A 73 0.14 12.74 -24.24
CA LEU A 73 -0.60 12.38 -25.44
C LEU A 73 0.27 11.45 -26.29
N PRO A 74 -0.29 10.37 -26.85
CA PRO A 74 0.45 9.51 -27.77
C PRO A 74 0.91 10.33 -28.97
N LYS A 75 2.11 10.02 -29.48
CA LYS A 75 2.63 10.66 -30.70
C LYS A 75 1.74 10.26 -31.87
N SER A 76 0.99 11.22 -32.40
CA SER A 76 0.19 11.02 -33.60
C SER A 76 1.11 10.69 -34.79
N ASN A 77 0.82 9.60 -35.49
CA ASN A 77 1.41 9.39 -36.81
C ASN A 77 0.60 10.21 -37.84
N ARG A 78 1.28 10.95 -38.73
CA ARG A 78 0.64 11.92 -39.63
C ARG A 78 -0.33 11.30 -40.66
N ASN A 79 -0.46 9.97 -40.71
CA ASN A 79 -1.14 9.24 -41.77
C ASN A 79 -2.40 8.48 -41.31
N SER A 80 -2.82 8.59 -40.06
CA SER A 80 -4.11 8.00 -39.63
C SER A 80 -4.86 8.92 -38.67
N SER A 81 -6.19 9.01 -38.85
CA SER A 81 -7.07 9.66 -37.88
C SER A 81 -7.08 8.82 -36.61
N GLN A 82 -6.33 9.24 -35.59
CA GLN A 82 -6.24 8.55 -34.30
C GLN A 82 -6.97 9.32 -33.22
N MET A 83 -7.68 8.60 -32.36
CA MET A 83 -8.22 9.14 -31.13
C MET A 83 -7.06 9.36 -30.14
N LEU A 84 -6.82 10.61 -29.75
CA LEU A 84 -5.76 10.96 -28.80
C LEU A 84 -6.25 10.76 -27.36
N VAL A 85 -6.07 9.56 -26.83
CA VAL A 85 -6.32 9.25 -25.41
C VAL A 85 -5.02 9.44 -24.63
N PRO A 86 -4.99 10.25 -23.55
CA PRO A 86 -3.79 10.40 -22.72
C PRO A 86 -3.34 9.05 -22.15
N ILE A 87 -2.07 8.72 -22.36
CA ILE A 87 -1.45 7.49 -21.82
C ILE A 87 -0.60 7.83 -20.60
N TRP A 88 -0.67 7.01 -19.56
CA TRP A 88 0.23 7.14 -18.42
C TRP A 88 1.63 6.71 -18.85
N LYS A 89 2.62 7.58 -18.63
CA LYS A 89 4.01 7.27 -18.92
C LYS A 89 4.78 7.15 -17.61
N GLU A 90 5.10 5.91 -17.26
CA GLU A 90 5.89 5.59 -16.09
C GLU A 90 7.39 5.91 -16.35
N PRO A 91 8.07 6.64 -15.47
CA PRO A 91 9.51 6.86 -15.57
C PRO A 91 10.27 5.53 -15.44
N ASN A 92 11.29 5.32 -16.27
CA ASN A 92 12.11 4.11 -16.22
C ASN A 92 12.79 3.91 -14.85
N GLU A 93 13.11 5.00 -14.16
CA GLU A 93 13.71 5.01 -12.82
C GLU A 93 12.82 4.35 -11.75
N ASN A 94 11.51 4.29 -11.99
CA ASN A 94 10.57 3.64 -11.07
C ASN A 94 10.38 2.15 -11.37
N LYS A 95 10.91 1.62 -12.49
CA LYS A 95 10.66 0.22 -12.88
C LYS A 95 11.19 -0.78 -11.85
N GLU A 96 12.42 -0.58 -11.38
CA GLU A 96 13.02 -1.44 -10.35
C GLU A 96 12.21 -1.36 -9.06
N PHE A 97 11.89 -0.14 -8.62
CA PHE A 97 11.05 0.10 -7.45
C PHE A 97 9.68 -0.58 -7.56
N LEU A 98 8.96 -0.40 -8.66
CA LEU A 98 7.65 -1.00 -8.88
C LEU A 98 7.72 -2.53 -8.99
N SER A 99 8.79 -3.06 -9.58
CA SER A 99 9.00 -4.51 -9.71
C SER A 99 9.17 -5.21 -8.36
N VAL A 100 9.85 -4.58 -7.39
CA VAL A 100 10.04 -5.12 -6.03
C VAL A 100 8.70 -5.33 -5.32
N PHE A 101 7.74 -4.43 -5.55
CA PHE A 101 6.42 -4.49 -4.94
C PHE A 101 5.36 -5.06 -5.89
N SER A 102 5.77 -5.74 -6.97
CA SER A 102 4.92 -6.27 -8.04
C SER A 102 3.81 -5.30 -8.48
N LEU A 103 4.12 -4.00 -8.51
CA LEU A 103 3.25 -2.95 -9.01
C LEU A 103 3.55 -2.72 -10.48
N ASN A 104 2.50 -2.47 -11.27
CA ASN A 104 2.66 -2.20 -12.71
C ASN A 104 2.93 -0.72 -13.00
N GLU A 105 2.23 0.19 -12.30
CA GLU A 105 2.29 1.63 -12.56
C GLU A 105 2.17 2.45 -11.27
N SER A 106 2.82 3.63 -11.22
CA SER A 106 2.68 4.56 -10.09
C SER A 106 1.31 5.26 -10.02
N LYS A 107 0.45 5.05 -11.02
CA LYS A 107 -0.94 5.52 -11.06
C LYS A 107 -1.83 4.90 -9.98
N ASP A 108 -1.51 3.68 -9.54
CA ASP A 108 -2.33 2.95 -8.57
C ASP A 108 -2.10 3.40 -7.12
N LEU A 109 -1.12 4.27 -6.90
CA LEU A 109 -0.84 4.93 -5.62
C LEU A 109 -1.95 5.94 -5.27
N PRO A 110 -2.23 6.21 -3.97
CA PRO A 110 -1.49 5.72 -2.81
C PRO A 110 -2.00 4.35 -2.34
N CYS A 111 -1.08 3.51 -1.86
CA CYS A 111 -1.41 2.21 -1.29
C CYS A 111 -0.53 1.87 -0.08
N PHE A 112 -1.05 0.98 0.75
CA PHE A 112 -0.32 0.30 1.80
C PHE A 112 -0.01 -1.11 1.32
N ILE A 113 1.26 -1.50 1.31
CA ILE A 113 1.69 -2.83 0.92
C ILE A 113 2.21 -3.55 2.16
N THR A 114 1.65 -4.72 2.41
CA THR A 114 2.12 -5.62 3.46
C THR A 114 2.75 -6.84 2.80
N PHE A 115 3.98 -7.21 3.16
CA PHE A 115 4.58 -8.45 2.65
C PHE A 115 5.27 -9.28 3.73
N ILE A 116 5.43 -10.57 3.44
CA ILE A 116 6.22 -11.54 4.20
C ILE A 116 7.29 -12.18 3.30
N TRP A 117 8.44 -12.45 3.89
CA TRP A 117 9.45 -13.34 3.31
C TRP A 117 9.17 -14.78 3.74
N LYS A 118 8.89 -15.64 2.76
CA LYS A 118 8.77 -17.08 2.98
C LYS A 118 10.15 -17.72 3.12
N ASP A 119 10.17 -18.92 3.70
CA ASP A 119 11.41 -19.69 3.88
C ASP A 119 12.07 -20.12 2.54
N ASN A 120 11.33 -20.06 1.43
CA ASN A 120 11.81 -20.37 0.08
C ASN A 120 12.26 -19.13 -0.73
N ASP A 121 12.53 -17.99 -0.07
CA ASP A 121 12.84 -16.69 -0.68
C ASP A 121 11.71 -16.12 -1.58
N GLU A 122 10.48 -16.65 -1.49
CA GLU A 122 9.32 -16.03 -2.15
C GLU A 122 8.74 -14.90 -1.30
N ILE A 123 8.34 -13.81 -1.96
CA ILE A 123 7.66 -12.68 -1.32
C ILE A 123 6.16 -12.83 -1.58
N GLU A 124 5.38 -12.93 -0.50
CA GLU A 124 3.93 -12.81 -0.60
C GLU A 124 3.50 -11.43 -0.13
N GLN A 125 2.68 -10.74 -0.92
CA GLN A 125 2.28 -9.36 -0.67
C GLN A 125 0.77 -9.14 -0.78
N ILE A 126 0.30 -8.13 -0.07
CA ILE A 126 -1.07 -7.65 -0.06
C ILE A 126 -1.04 -6.16 -0.32
N VAL A 127 -1.86 -5.69 -1.27
CA VAL A 127 -1.94 -4.27 -1.63
C VAL A 127 -3.29 -3.72 -1.20
N TRP A 128 -3.27 -2.72 -0.33
CA TRP A 128 -4.45 -1.98 0.12
C TRP A 128 -4.45 -0.57 -0.44
N LYS A 129 -5.51 -0.17 -1.15
CA LYS A 129 -5.61 1.18 -1.70
C LYS A 129 -5.99 2.20 -0.61
N LEU A 130 -5.19 3.26 -0.47
CA LEU A 130 -5.41 4.31 0.52
C LEU A 130 -6.31 5.42 -0.02
N SER A 131 -7.08 6.05 0.86
CA SER A 131 -7.83 7.26 0.52
C SER A 131 -6.97 8.51 0.67
N ASN A 132 -7.18 9.51 -0.19
CA ASN A 132 -6.50 10.80 -0.14
C ASN A 132 -7.49 11.95 -0.40
N LYS A 133 -8.70 11.89 0.15
CA LYS A 133 -9.70 12.96 -0.02
C LYS A 133 -9.47 14.15 0.91
N ASN A 134 -9.13 13.87 2.16
CA ASN A 134 -8.81 14.86 3.20
C ASN A 134 -7.78 14.24 4.18
N LYS A 135 -7.23 15.04 5.10
CA LYS A 135 -6.19 14.59 6.04
C LYS A 135 -6.68 13.47 6.96
N GLU A 136 -7.89 13.61 7.49
CA GLU A 136 -8.48 12.66 8.44
C GLU A 136 -8.78 11.31 7.78
N GLU A 137 -9.41 11.31 6.61
CA GLU A 137 -9.70 10.10 5.84
C GLU A 137 -8.42 9.39 5.36
N ALA A 138 -7.39 10.16 5.03
CA ALA A 138 -6.08 9.61 4.68
C ALA A 138 -5.42 8.90 5.87
N PHE A 139 -5.43 9.54 7.04
CA PHE A 139 -4.90 8.95 8.27
C PHE A 139 -5.73 7.73 8.71
N ASN A 140 -7.05 7.86 8.77
CA ASN A 140 -7.95 6.76 9.14
C ASN A 140 -7.79 5.55 8.21
N SER A 141 -7.56 5.78 6.92
CA SER A 141 -7.30 4.70 5.97
C SER A 141 -5.98 3.97 6.22
N ILE A 142 -4.95 4.67 6.72
CA ILE A 142 -3.67 4.04 7.11
C ILE A 142 -3.86 3.30 8.43
N ARG A 143 -4.44 3.98 9.43
CA ARG A 143 -4.73 3.44 10.75
C ARG A 143 -5.55 2.16 10.67
N GLU A 144 -6.57 2.11 9.81
CA GLU A 144 -7.40 0.91 9.64
C GLU A 144 -6.56 -0.32 9.24
N VAL A 145 -5.63 -0.16 8.29
CA VAL A 145 -4.77 -1.28 7.86
C VAL A 145 -3.80 -1.68 8.96
N VAL A 146 -3.18 -0.70 9.62
CA VAL A 146 -2.23 -0.92 10.71
C VAL A 146 -2.90 -1.64 11.88
N SER A 147 -4.10 -1.19 12.30
CA SER A 147 -4.88 -1.84 13.35
C SER A 147 -5.27 -3.27 13.00
N ILE A 148 -5.72 -3.54 11.76
CA ILE A 148 -6.04 -4.92 11.34
C ILE A 148 -4.82 -5.83 11.45
N ILE A 149 -3.65 -5.35 11.03
CA ILE A 149 -2.40 -6.14 11.09
C ILE A 149 -2.04 -6.40 12.56
N SER A 150 -2.01 -5.36 13.40
CA SER A 150 -1.67 -5.49 14.82
C SER A 150 -2.64 -6.37 15.59
N GLU A 151 -3.95 -6.18 15.43
CA GLU A 151 -4.98 -7.03 16.06
C GLU A 151 -4.83 -8.49 15.63
N THR A 152 -4.54 -8.75 14.35
CA THR A 152 -4.34 -10.12 13.86
C THR A 152 -3.06 -10.74 14.41
N GLU A 153 -2.01 -9.95 14.58
CA GLU A 153 -0.73 -10.38 15.14
C GLU A 153 -0.83 -10.69 16.65
N GLU A 154 -1.59 -9.90 17.41
CA GLU A 154 -1.84 -10.11 18.84
C GLU A 154 -2.60 -11.40 19.13
N LEU A 155 -3.52 -11.78 18.25
CA LEU A 155 -4.31 -13.02 18.39
C LEU A 155 -3.47 -14.29 18.20
N ILE A 156 -2.24 -14.17 17.71
CA ILE A 156 -1.38 -15.31 17.40
C ILE A 156 -0.38 -15.54 18.53
N LEU A 157 -0.34 -16.78 19.02
CA LEU A 157 0.60 -17.17 20.08
C LEU A 157 2.05 -16.90 19.65
N PRO A 158 2.93 -16.48 20.57
CA PRO A 158 4.33 -16.13 20.27
C PRO A 158 5.09 -17.18 19.46
N GLU A 159 4.83 -18.46 19.72
CA GLU A 159 5.44 -19.62 19.06
C GLU A 159 5.16 -19.67 17.55
N TYR A 160 4.02 -19.13 17.10
CA TYR A 160 3.59 -19.13 15.71
C TYR A 160 3.80 -17.78 15.01
N LYS A 161 4.28 -16.75 15.73
CA LYS A 161 4.49 -15.39 15.16
C LYS A 161 5.51 -15.34 14.02
N ARG A 162 6.43 -16.30 13.99
CA ARG A 162 7.42 -16.45 12.90
C ARG A 162 6.95 -17.31 11.72
N THR A 163 5.74 -17.88 11.79
CA THR A 163 5.22 -18.76 10.73
C THR A 163 4.37 -17.99 9.71
N GLU A 164 4.21 -18.56 8.51
CA GLU A 164 3.36 -17.99 7.45
C GLU A 164 1.89 -17.79 7.89
N ASN A 165 1.45 -18.46 8.95
CA ASN A 165 0.07 -18.39 9.44
C ASN A 165 -0.33 -16.97 9.84
N VAL A 166 0.59 -16.15 10.36
CA VAL A 166 0.34 -14.74 10.67
C VAL A 166 -0.05 -14.00 9.40
N PHE A 167 0.74 -14.14 8.36
CA PHE A 167 0.49 -13.46 7.10
C PHE A 167 -0.80 -13.95 6.43
N ARG A 168 -1.09 -15.26 6.47
CA ARG A 168 -2.34 -15.81 5.91
C ARG A 168 -3.58 -15.27 6.62
N ASN A 169 -3.55 -15.16 7.95
CA ASN A 169 -4.64 -14.57 8.72
C ASN A 169 -4.79 -13.07 8.44
N VAL A 170 -3.68 -12.33 8.37
CA VAL A 170 -3.67 -10.91 8.00
C VAL A 170 -4.25 -10.72 6.60
N LYS A 171 -3.85 -11.55 5.64
CA LYS A 171 -4.37 -11.58 4.28
C LYS A 171 -5.88 -11.79 4.25
N ALA A 172 -6.36 -12.83 4.92
CA ALA A 172 -7.78 -13.14 4.98
C ALA A 172 -8.60 -12.00 5.59
N ASN A 173 -8.12 -11.39 6.68
CA ASN A 173 -8.80 -10.28 7.34
C ASN A 173 -8.83 -9.02 6.46
N ILE A 174 -7.72 -8.71 5.79
CA ILE A 174 -7.64 -7.61 4.84
C ILE A 174 -8.60 -7.85 3.66
N GLU A 175 -8.54 -9.02 3.03
CA GLU A 175 -9.38 -9.37 1.88
C GLU A 175 -10.88 -9.33 2.24
N ALA A 176 -11.25 -9.86 3.42
CA ALA A 176 -12.62 -9.79 3.92
C ALA A 176 -13.08 -8.34 4.12
N ARG A 177 -12.20 -7.45 4.61
CA ARG A 177 -12.52 -6.03 4.80
C ARG A 177 -12.65 -5.29 3.47
N ILE A 178 -11.79 -5.57 2.49
CA ILE A 178 -11.89 -5.04 1.12
C ILE A 178 -13.20 -5.48 0.47
N ALA A 179 -13.55 -6.77 0.58
CA ALA A 179 -14.79 -7.33 0.06
C ALA A 179 -16.03 -6.69 0.73
N LYS A 180 -16.01 -6.51 2.05
CA LYS A 180 -17.09 -5.82 2.78
C LYS A 180 -17.27 -4.39 2.27
N HIS A 181 -16.18 -3.65 2.04
CA HIS A 181 -16.25 -2.29 1.50
C HIS A 181 -16.81 -2.23 0.07
N SER A 182 -16.46 -3.19 -0.80
CA SER A 182 -16.99 -3.25 -2.16
C SER A 182 -18.49 -3.59 -2.18
N ILE A 183 -18.93 -4.54 -1.34
CA ILE A 183 -20.33 -4.93 -1.20
C ILE A 183 -21.19 -3.77 -0.71
N ILE A 184 -20.77 -3.07 0.36
CA ILE A 184 -21.51 -1.92 0.90
C ILE A 184 -21.61 -0.79 -0.13
N ARG A 185 -20.55 -0.54 -0.90
CA ARG A 185 -20.56 0.48 -1.95
C ARG A 185 -21.56 0.13 -3.06
N ASN A 186 -21.56 -1.12 -3.51
CA ASN A 186 -22.48 -1.58 -4.55
C ASN A 186 -23.94 -1.53 -4.09
N LEU A 187 -24.22 -1.93 -2.85
CA LEU A 187 -25.55 -1.81 -2.24
C LEU A 187 -26.04 -0.36 -2.21
N LYS A 188 -25.19 0.60 -1.81
CA LYS A 188 -25.53 2.04 -1.83
C LYS A 188 -25.84 2.55 -3.23
N THR A 189 -25.10 2.10 -4.24
CA THR A 189 -25.35 2.48 -5.64
C THR A 189 -26.69 1.95 -6.14
N VAL A 190 -27.02 0.68 -5.82
CA VAL A 190 -28.30 0.06 -6.19
C VAL A 190 -29.47 0.75 -5.50
N LEU A 191 -29.34 1.11 -4.22
CA LEU A 191 -30.37 1.83 -3.48
C LEU A 191 -30.62 3.23 -4.07
N ARG A 192 -29.57 3.98 -4.41
CA ARG A 192 -29.71 5.28 -5.10
C ARG A 192 -30.35 5.18 -6.48
N LEU A 193 -30.04 4.11 -7.23
CA LEU A 193 -30.69 3.87 -8.51
C LEU A 193 -32.18 3.59 -8.31
N LYS A 194 -32.58 2.80 -7.30
CA LYS A 194 -33.99 2.60 -6.98
C LYS A 194 -34.72 3.90 -6.61
N GLU A 195 -34.08 4.79 -5.86
CA GLU A 195 -34.64 6.11 -5.51
C GLU A 195 -34.79 7.05 -6.73
N LEU A 196 -34.04 6.85 -7.81
CA LEU A 196 -34.16 7.63 -9.06
C LEU A 196 -35.22 7.08 -10.03
N PHE A 197 -35.65 5.83 -9.84
CA PHE A 197 -36.68 5.16 -10.66
C PHE A 197 -38.04 5.02 -9.95
N THR A 198 -38.21 5.66 -8.79
CA THR A 198 -39.47 5.76 -8.04
C THR A 198 -39.89 7.23 -7.96
#